data_AF-A0A5J5TNI2-F1
#
_entry.id   AF-A0A5J5TNI2-F1
#
_cell.length_a   1.000
_cell.length_b   1.000
_cell.length_c   1.000
_cell.angle_alpha   90.00
_cell.angle_beta   90.00
_cell.angle_gamma   90.00
#
_symmetry.space_group_name_H-M   'P 1'
#
loop_
_entity.id
_entity.type
_entity.pdbx_description
1 polymer ?
#
loop_
_entity_poly.entity_id
_entity_poly.type
_entity_poly.pdbx_seq_one_letter_code
_entity_poly.pdbx_strand_id
1 'polypeptide(L)'
;MLVNWISKSTNSLPKNASHRVGISAFVMNDKREVLVVQEKSGKFKGTGVWKFPTGVVDEGEDISMAAIREVKEETGIDTEFVEILAFRQSHKSFFTKSDLLFVCMLRPRSFDIQKQDTEIEAAQIKIP
;
A
#
# COMPACT_ATOMS: atom_id res chain seq x y z
N MET A 1 6.10 -19.11 16.34
CA MET A 1 7.04 -19.23 17.48
C MET A 1 6.25 -19.22 18.78
N LEU A 2 6.53 -20.17 19.69
CA LEU A 2 5.92 -20.20 21.02
C LEU A 2 6.87 -19.55 22.03
N VAL A 3 6.34 -18.77 22.97
CA VAL A 3 7.13 -18.12 24.02
C VAL A 3 6.39 -18.18 25.35
N ASN A 4 7.11 -18.38 26.44
CA ASN A 4 6.56 -18.39 27.80
C ASN A 4 7.43 -17.55 28.75
N TRP A 5 6.79 -16.69 29.54
CA TRP A 5 7.46 -15.87 30.55
C TRP A 5 7.50 -16.64 31.88
N ILE A 6 8.66 -17.17 32.24
CA ILE A 6 8.81 -18.05 33.41
C ILE A 6 9.02 -17.30 34.73
N SER A 7 9.26 -15.98 34.69
CA SER A 7 9.44 -15.17 35.90
C SER A 7 8.10 -14.88 36.58
N LYS A 8 8.12 -14.76 37.91
CA LYS A 8 6.97 -14.32 38.72
C LYS A 8 6.68 -12.81 38.58
N SER A 9 7.57 -12.05 37.94
CA SER A 9 7.38 -10.64 37.64
C SER A 9 6.33 -10.45 36.54
N THR A 10 5.84 -9.21 36.39
CA THR A 10 4.98 -8.83 35.26
C THR A 10 5.62 -9.24 33.93
N ASN A 11 4.83 -9.88 33.07
CA ASN A 11 5.28 -10.31 31.74
C ASN A 11 5.53 -9.08 30.86
N SER A 12 6.79 -8.87 30.47
CA SER A 12 7.21 -7.77 29.59
C SER A 12 7.49 -8.22 28.16
N LEU A 13 7.13 -9.45 27.77
CA LEU A 13 7.24 -9.90 26.39
C LEU A 13 6.30 -9.08 25.50
N PRO A 14 6.77 -8.66 24.31
CA PRO A 14 5.89 -8.00 23.37
C PRO A 14 4.75 -8.94 22.98
N LYS A 15 3.54 -8.38 22.87
CA LYS A 15 2.41 -9.08 22.27
C LYS A 15 2.70 -9.34 20.78
N ASN A 16 1.97 -10.28 20.20
CA ASN A 16 2.03 -10.52 18.76
C ASN A 16 1.65 -9.25 17.96
N ALA A 17 2.05 -9.23 16.68
CA ALA A 17 1.76 -8.12 15.77
C ALA A 17 0.29 -7.70 15.85
N SER A 18 0.08 -6.40 16.08
CA SER A 18 -1.23 -5.79 16.30
C SER A 18 -1.80 -5.13 15.05
N HIS A 19 -0.92 -4.85 14.07
CA HIS A 19 -1.25 -4.11 12.86
C HIS A 19 -0.84 -4.88 11.62
N ARG A 20 -1.67 -4.75 10.58
CA ARG A 20 -1.20 -4.88 9.21
C ARG A 20 -0.84 -3.49 8.71
N VAL A 21 0.28 -3.36 8.01
CA VAL A 21 0.74 -2.10 7.45
C VAL A 21 0.50 -2.12 5.95
N GLY A 22 -0.10 -1.07 5.41
CA GLY A 22 -0.33 -0.92 3.98
C GLY A 22 0.05 0.45 3.48
N ILE A 23 0.13 0.57 2.16
CA ILE A 23 0.41 1.83 1.47
C ILE A 23 -0.69 2.18 0.48
N SER A 24 -0.78 3.48 0.18
CA SER A 24 -1.53 4.01 -0.95
C SER A 24 -0.63 5.01 -1.67
N ALA A 25 -0.39 4.77 -2.96
CA ALA A 25 0.60 5.48 -3.75
C ALA A 25 -0.03 6.66 -4.51
N PHE A 26 0.21 7.87 -4.02
CA PHE A 26 -0.10 9.10 -4.72
C PHE A 26 1.02 9.44 -5.71
N VAL A 27 0.96 8.85 -6.91
CA VAL A 27 1.96 9.10 -7.96
C VAL A 27 1.52 10.29 -8.80
N MET A 28 2.27 11.40 -8.75
CA MET A 28 1.93 12.63 -9.47
C MET A 28 3.09 13.09 -10.35
N ASN A 29 2.79 13.44 -11.60
CA ASN A 29 3.77 14.00 -12.54
C ASN A 29 3.84 15.55 -12.44
N ASP A 30 4.77 16.15 -13.18
CA ASP A 30 4.98 17.62 -13.17
C ASP A 30 3.79 18.41 -13.74
N LYS A 31 2.90 17.74 -14.50
CA LYS A 31 1.65 18.31 -15.01
C LYS A 31 0.49 18.23 -14.01
N ARG A 32 0.75 17.77 -12.79
CA ARG A 32 -0.26 17.50 -11.74
C ARG A 32 -1.28 16.45 -12.13
N GLU A 33 -0.91 15.53 -13.01
CA GLU A 33 -1.72 14.37 -13.33
C GLU A 33 -1.32 13.21 -12.43
N VAL A 34 -2.29 12.38 -12.04
CA VAL A 34 -2.16 11.34 -11.03
C VAL A 34 -2.42 9.97 -11.64
N LEU A 35 -1.60 8.99 -11.28
CA LEU A 35 -1.80 7.59 -11.64
C LEU A 35 -2.95 6.98 -10.81
N VAL A 36 -3.89 6.35 -11.51
CA VAL A 36 -5.00 5.65 -10.90
C VAL A 36 -5.21 4.29 -11.55
N VAL A 37 -5.74 3.36 -10.75
CA VAL A 37 -6.01 1.98 -11.16
C VAL A 37 -7.46 1.58 -10.83
N GLN A 38 -7.96 0.60 -11.55
CA GLN A 38 -9.18 -0.15 -11.22
C GLN A 38 -8.80 -1.58 -10.87
N GLU A 39 -9.28 -2.08 -9.74
CA GLU A 39 -9.02 -3.46 -9.34
C GLU A 39 -9.83 -4.46 -10.19
N LYS A 40 -9.18 -5.54 -10.61
CA LYS A 40 -9.80 -6.71 -11.25
C LYS A 40 -10.31 -7.75 -10.24
N SER A 41 -9.83 -7.65 -9.00
CA SER A 41 -10.21 -8.51 -7.88
C SER A 41 -10.49 -7.67 -6.62
N GLY A 42 -10.93 -8.29 -5.53
CA GLY A 42 -11.18 -7.55 -4.28
C GLY A 42 -12.51 -6.79 -4.24
N LYS A 43 -12.57 -5.77 -3.38
CA LYS A 43 -13.82 -5.10 -2.98
C LYS A 43 -14.40 -4.23 -4.09
N PHE A 44 -13.55 -3.66 -4.95
CA PHE A 44 -13.98 -2.73 -5.99
C PHE A 44 -14.11 -3.38 -7.39
N LYS A 45 -13.94 -4.70 -7.48
CA LYS A 45 -14.11 -5.45 -8.75
C LYS A 45 -15.44 -5.13 -9.42
N GLY A 46 -15.39 -4.73 -10.70
CA GLY A 46 -16.57 -4.47 -11.52
C GLY A 46 -17.38 -3.22 -11.14
N THR A 47 -16.91 -2.43 -10.17
CA THR A 47 -17.59 -1.19 -9.75
C THR A 47 -17.23 0.02 -10.62
N GLY A 48 -16.13 -0.07 -11.38
CA GLY A 48 -15.59 1.05 -12.15
C GLY A 48 -14.91 2.15 -11.30
N VAL A 49 -14.75 1.93 -10.00
CA VAL A 49 -14.09 2.89 -9.10
C VAL A 49 -12.61 2.98 -9.41
N TRP A 50 -12.14 4.21 -9.63
CA TRP A 50 -10.72 4.54 -9.75
C TRP A 50 -10.14 4.85 -8.38
N LYS A 51 -9.02 4.23 -8.04
CA LYS A 51 -8.29 4.45 -6.80
C LYS A 51 -6.79 4.64 -7.09
N PHE A 52 -6.04 5.06 -6.09
CA PHE A 52 -4.58 4.98 -6.15
C PHE A 52 -4.12 3.51 -6.13
N PRO A 53 -2.93 3.20 -6.67
CA PRO A 53 -2.27 1.92 -6.40
C PRO A 53 -2.14 1.70 -4.89
N THR A 54 -2.35 0.48 -4.42
CA THR A 54 -2.33 0.17 -2.98
C THR A 54 -1.82 -1.23 -2.74
N GLY A 55 -1.05 -1.41 -1.68
CA GLY A 55 -0.59 -2.73 -1.30
C GLY A 55 -0.26 -2.87 0.17
N VAL A 56 0.33 -4.00 0.52
CA VAL A 56 0.71 -4.35 1.89
C VAL A 56 2.22 -4.28 1.99
N VAL A 57 2.71 -3.78 3.12
CA VAL A 57 4.15 -3.79 3.41
C VAL A 57 4.54 -5.17 3.91
N ASP A 58 5.55 -5.77 3.28
CA ASP A 58 6.04 -7.09 3.68
C ASP A 58 6.87 -7.04 4.97
N GLU A 59 7.04 -8.19 5.63
CA GLU A 59 7.85 -8.28 6.84
C GLU A 59 9.31 -7.90 6.55
N GLY A 60 9.81 -6.87 7.24
CA GLY A 60 11.16 -6.34 7.05
C GLY A 60 11.30 -5.36 5.87
N GLU A 61 10.20 -5.01 5.19
CA GLU A 61 10.19 -4.04 4.10
C GLU A 61 9.95 -2.61 4.62
N ASP A 62 10.67 -1.64 4.07
CA ASP A 62 10.44 -0.22 4.34
C ASP A 62 9.18 0.28 3.61
N ILE A 63 8.41 1.16 4.26
CA ILE A 63 7.17 1.74 3.70
C ILE A 63 7.42 2.38 2.32
N SER A 64 8.54 3.08 2.16
CA SER A 64 8.92 3.70 0.88
C SER A 64 9.22 2.67 -0.21
N MET A 65 9.85 1.55 0.16
CA MET A 65 10.18 0.47 -0.77
C MET A 65 8.91 -0.27 -1.20
N ALA A 66 8.00 -0.55 -0.27
CA ALA A 66 6.70 -1.12 -0.56
C ALA A 66 5.92 -0.22 -1.54
N ALA A 67 5.89 1.09 -1.32
CA ALA A 67 5.19 2.01 -2.21
C ALA A 67 5.76 2.01 -3.64
N ILE A 68 7.08 1.94 -3.79
CA ILE A 68 7.73 1.85 -5.11
C ILE A 68 7.43 0.49 -5.77
N ARG A 69 7.57 -0.62 -5.01
CA ARG A 69 7.32 -1.98 -5.48
C ARG A 69 5.89 -2.15 -5.98
N GLU A 70 4.90 -1.76 -5.18
CA GLU A 70 3.48 -1.94 -5.50
C GLU A 70 3.07 -1.16 -6.77
N VAL A 71 3.58 0.07 -6.95
CA VAL A 71 3.34 0.81 -8.20
C VAL A 71 3.96 0.08 -9.40
N LYS A 72 5.17 -0.44 -9.24
CA LYS A 72 5.87 -1.17 -10.30
C LYS A 72 5.15 -2.47 -10.65
N GLU A 73 4.69 -3.22 -9.66
CA GLU A 73 3.95 -4.48 -9.84
C GLU A 73 2.61 -4.21 -10.54
N GLU A 74 1.78 -3.30 -10.03
CA GLU A 74 0.45 -3.05 -10.58
C GLU A 74 0.48 -2.42 -11.98
N THR A 75 1.44 -1.53 -12.26
CA THR A 75 1.39 -0.62 -13.42
C THR A 75 2.63 -0.60 -14.30
N GLY A 76 3.72 -1.24 -13.90
CA GLY A 76 5.00 -1.22 -14.63
C GLY A 76 5.77 0.09 -14.52
N ILE A 77 5.22 1.12 -13.87
CA ILE A 77 5.84 2.45 -13.77
C ILE A 77 6.95 2.45 -12.71
N ASP A 78 8.12 2.95 -13.10
CA ASP A 78 9.22 3.21 -12.18
C ASP A 78 8.97 4.54 -11.46
N THR A 79 9.21 4.57 -10.16
CA THR A 79 8.95 5.74 -9.32
C THR A 79 10.08 6.04 -8.36
N GLU A 80 10.11 7.27 -7.89
CA GLU A 80 10.94 7.73 -6.77
C GLU A 80 10.01 8.12 -5.62
N PHE A 81 10.29 7.62 -4.42
CA PHE A 81 9.59 8.03 -3.21
C PHE A 81 9.95 9.48 -2.85
N VAL A 82 8.94 10.28 -2.52
CA VAL A 82 9.11 11.68 -2.12
C VAL A 82 8.88 11.84 -0.62
N GLU A 83 7.67 11.55 -0.14
CA GLU A 83 7.30 11.74 1.26
C GLU A 83 6.04 10.95 1.66
N ILE A 84 5.78 10.83 2.96
CA ILE A 84 4.48 10.39 3.49
C ILE A 84 3.61 11.63 3.67
N LEU A 85 2.46 11.66 2.99
CA LEU A 85 1.50 12.76 3.09
C LEU A 85 0.59 12.64 4.30
N ALA A 86 0.17 11.40 4.60
CA ALA A 86 -0.77 11.11 5.67
C ALA A 86 -0.67 9.65 6.09
N PHE A 87 -1.22 9.33 7.24
CA PHE A 87 -1.48 7.95 7.64
C PHE A 87 -2.85 7.84 8.32
N ARG A 88 -3.47 6.66 8.21
CA ARG A 88 -4.74 6.33 8.85
C ARG A 88 -4.60 5.05 9.63
N GLN A 89 -5.16 5.03 10.83
CA GLN A 89 -5.41 3.79 11.56
C GLN A 89 -6.90 3.44 11.52
N SER A 90 -7.22 2.16 11.34
CA SER A 90 -8.58 1.65 11.50
C SER A 90 -8.57 0.31 12.24
N HIS A 91 -9.54 0.12 13.13
CA HIS A 91 -9.60 -1.07 13.99
C HIS A 91 -10.56 -2.13 13.46
N LYS A 92 -10.38 -3.37 13.93
CA LYS A 92 -11.26 -4.52 13.65
C LYS A 92 -11.46 -4.76 12.15
N SER A 93 -10.36 -4.69 11.41
CA SER A 93 -10.33 -4.97 9.99
C SER A 93 -9.99 -6.46 9.79
N PHE A 94 -8.88 -6.79 9.13
CA PHE A 94 -8.46 -8.18 8.92
C PHE A 94 -8.13 -8.90 10.24
N PHE A 95 -8.69 -10.09 10.43
CA PHE A 95 -8.44 -10.95 11.60
C PHE A 95 -8.57 -10.26 12.97
N THR A 96 -9.52 -9.32 13.10
CA THR A 96 -9.72 -8.47 14.31
C THR A 96 -8.53 -7.55 14.67
N LYS A 97 -7.50 -7.50 13.83
CA LYS A 97 -6.35 -6.60 13.97
C LYS A 97 -6.69 -5.21 13.43
N SER A 98 -5.78 -4.27 13.67
CA SER A 98 -5.88 -2.92 13.13
C SER A 98 -5.13 -2.84 11.79
N ASP A 99 -5.56 -1.97 10.90
CA ASP A 99 -4.78 -1.56 9.72
C ASP A 99 -4.15 -0.20 9.99
N LEU A 100 -2.89 -0.04 9.58
CA LEU A 100 -2.18 1.23 9.51
C LEU A 100 -1.83 1.48 8.03
N LEU A 101 -2.49 2.44 7.41
CA LEU A 101 -2.32 2.78 5.99
C LEU A 101 -1.53 4.07 5.85
N PHE A 102 -0.46 4.07 5.06
CA PHE A 102 0.34 5.25 4.74
C PHE A 102 0.03 5.74 3.32
N VAL A 103 -0.28 7.02 3.17
CA VAL A 103 -0.40 7.67 1.87
C VAL A 103 0.97 8.22 1.50
N CYS A 104 1.59 7.62 0.48
CA CYS A 104 2.96 7.92 0.05
C CYS A 104 2.89 8.71 -1.25
N MET A 105 3.58 9.85 -1.31
CA MET A 105 3.76 10.59 -2.55
C MET A 105 4.97 10.04 -3.29
N LEU A 106 4.80 9.78 -4.60
CA LEU A 106 5.86 9.33 -5.48
C LEU A 106 5.91 10.18 -6.75
N ARG A 107 7.10 10.30 -7.32
CA ARG A 107 7.33 10.91 -8.63
C ARG A 107 7.58 9.81 -9.66
N PRO A 108 6.85 9.77 -10.80
CA PRO A 108 7.13 8.81 -11.86
C PRO A 108 8.46 9.13 -12.56
N ARG A 109 9.19 8.08 -12.94
CA ARG A 109 10.40 8.12 -13.78
C ARG A 109 10.14 7.63 -15.20
N SER A 110 9.09 6.82 -15.38
CA SER A 110 8.58 6.36 -16.67
C SER A 110 7.09 6.67 -16.79
N PHE A 111 6.55 6.60 -18.01
CA PHE A 111 5.14 6.93 -18.31
C PHE A 111 4.42 5.82 -19.09
N ASP A 112 5.14 4.77 -19.49
CA ASP A 112 4.58 3.65 -20.24
C ASP A 112 3.92 2.67 -19.26
N ILE A 113 2.59 2.74 -19.19
CA ILE A 113 1.81 1.87 -18.31
C ILE A 113 1.77 0.45 -18.88
N GLN A 114 2.23 -0.50 -18.09
CA GLN A 114 2.12 -1.94 -18.33
C GLN A 114 1.39 -2.57 -17.15
N LYS A 115 0.06 -2.66 -17.25
CA LYS A 115 -0.76 -3.16 -16.14
C LYS A 115 -0.54 -4.66 -15.92
N GLN A 116 -0.54 -5.09 -14.67
CA GLN A 116 -0.55 -6.50 -14.33
C GLN A 116 -1.97 -7.07 -14.45
N ASP A 117 -2.16 -8.00 -15.40
CA ASP A 117 -3.48 -8.54 -15.76
C ASP A 117 -4.17 -9.40 -14.69
N THR A 118 -3.46 -9.85 -13.65
CA THR A 118 -4.06 -10.63 -12.57
C THR A 118 -4.82 -9.75 -11.57
N GLU A 119 -4.33 -8.54 -11.34
CA GLU A 119 -4.81 -7.66 -10.26
C GLU A 119 -5.51 -6.41 -10.78
N ILE A 120 -5.10 -5.90 -11.95
CA ILE A 120 -5.51 -4.60 -12.46
C ILE A 120 -6.36 -4.73 -13.73
N GLU A 121 -7.57 -4.19 -13.66
CA GLU A 121 -8.50 -4.13 -14.78
C GLU A 121 -8.07 -3.04 -15.76
N ALA A 122 -7.76 -1.85 -15.24
CA ALA A 122 -7.31 -0.71 -16.01
C ALA A 122 -6.38 0.20 -15.18
N ALA A 123 -5.43 0.86 -15.83
CA ALA A 123 -4.52 1.84 -15.23
C ALA A 123 -4.38 3.06 -16.16
N GLN A 124 -4.48 4.28 -15.61
CA GLN A 124 -4.53 5.52 -16.38
C GLN A 124 -3.91 6.70 -15.60
N ILE A 125 -3.44 7.71 -16.33
CA ILE A 125 -3.09 9.02 -15.79
C ILE A 125 -4.32 9.94 -15.89
N LYS A 126 -4.73 10.57 -14.80
CA LYS A 126 -5.90 11.46 -14.74
C LYS A 126 -5.57 12.80 -14.11
N ILE A 127 -6.30 13.83 -14.51
CA ILE A 127 -6.30 15.12 -13.80
C ILE A 127 -7.10 14.92 -12.49
N PRO A 128 -6.57 15.32 -11.32
CA PRO A 128 -7.19 15.11 -10.01
C PRO A 128 -8.50 15.87 -9.82
#